data_AF-A0A8H4XUF9-F1
#
_entry.id   AF-A0A8H4XUF9-F1
#
_cell.length_a   1.000
_cell.length_b   1.000
_cell.length_c   1.000
_cell.angle_alpha   90.00
_cell.angle_beta   90.00
_cell.angle_gamma   90.00
#
_symmetry.space_group_name_H-M   'P 1'
#
loop_
_entity.id
_entity.type
_entity.pdbx_description
1 polymer ?
#
loop_
_entity_poly.entity_id
_entity_poly.type
_entity_poly.pdbx_seq_one_letter_code
_entity_poly.pdbx_strand_id
1 'polypeptide(L)'
;MWNLSWKLAAVLNGLSGSKLLESYNTEMRPIAMEIIEAVGGHISRQMSYSDLVADNLDVIDKETPEGEAIRAKIGAMIRDIGNHGKFFGRELDQRLKSDIIVQDSDGSAEPTWNPLQYTPSTWPGARAPHVWLKDGPTPIFDHYGLWWTLIAFQKSE
;
A
#
# COMPACT_ATOMS: atom_id res chain seq x y z
N MET A 1 6.76 11.98 -0.45
CA MET A 1 7.06 13.33 -0.97
C MET A 1 5.92 13.87 -1.83
N TRP A 2 5.35 13.08 -2.76
CA TRP A 2 4.26 13.51 -3.65
C TRP A 2 3.02 14.15 -2.99
N ASN A 3 2.48 13.60 -1.88
CA ASN A 3 1.25 14.15 -1.27
C ASN A 3 1.39 15.60 -0.76
N LEU A 4 2.54 15.96 -0.19
CA LEU A 4 2.75 17.31 0.37
C LEU A 4 3.12 18.34 -0.70
N SER A 5 3.88 17.95 -1.72
CA SER A 5 4.46 18.89 -2.70
C SER A 5 3.41 19.70 -3.44
N TRP A 6 2.34 19.06 -3.95
CA TRP A 6 1.30 19.77 -4.69
C TRP A 6 0.45 20.66 -3.77
N LYS A 7 0.23 20.24 -2.52
CA LYS A 7 -0.50 21.02 -1.51
C LYS A 7 0.24 22.31 -1.16
N LEU A 8 1.54 22.22 -0.94
CA LEU A 8 2.41 23.39 -0.74
C LEU A 8 2.37 24.32 -1.96
N ALA A 9 2.51 23.76 -3.17
CA ALA A 9 2.46 24.55 -4.39
C ALA A 9 1.11 25.27 -4.55
N ALA A 10 -0.02 24.59 -4.30
CA ALA A 10 -1.35 25.17 -4.39
C ALA A 10 -1.54 26.34 -3.40
N VAL A 11 -1.06 26.20 -2.16
CA VAL A 11 -1.13 27.29 -1.16
C VAL A 11 -0.23 28.47 -1.54
N LEU A 12 1.02 28.22 -1.92
CA LEU A 12 1.97 29.28 -2.28
C LEU A 12 1.53 30.07 -3.52
N ASN A 13 0.82 29.44 -4.45
CA ASN A 13 0.27 30.09 -5.65
C ASN A 13 -1.13 30.69 -5.41
N GLY A 14 -1.65 30.66 -4.18
CA GLY A 14 -2.98 31.22 -3.85
C GLY A 14 -4.17 30.45 -4.42
N LEU A 15 -3.97 29.21 -4.90
CA LEU A 15 -5.03 28.35 -5.43
C LEU A 15 -5.84 27.67 -4.32
N SER A 16 -5.33 27.63 -3.09
CA SER A 16 -5.98 26.97 -1.95
C SER A 16 -5.57 27.62 -0.63
N GLY A 17 -6.42 27.48 0.39
CA GLY A 17 -6.14 27.95 1.74
C GLY A 17 -5.25 27.02 2.55
N SER A 18 -4.75 27.49 3.70
CA SER A 18 -3.85 26.75 4.59
C SER A 18 -4.40 25.42 5.09
N LYS A 19 -5.74 25.29 5.20
CA LYS A 19 -6.41 24.02 5.57
C LYS A 19 -6.05 22.85 4.67
N LEU A 20 -5.66 23.11 3.40
CA LEU A 20 -5.18 22.06 2.51
C LEU A 20 -3.93 21.36 3.08
N LEU A 21 -3.05 22.09 3.78
CA LEU A 21 -1.84 21.53 4.39
C LEU A 21 -2.15 20.68 5.61
N GLU A 22 -3.21 21.02 6.37
CA GLU A 22 -3.64 20.22 7.52
C GLU A 22 -4.01 18.79 7.10
N SER A 23 -4.57 18.63 5.90
CA SER A 23 -4.94 17.32 5.35
C SER A 23 -3.75 16.39 5.14
N TYR A 24 -2.52 16.90 5.00
CA TYR A 24 -1.32 16.06 4.87
C TYR A 24 -1.16 15.14 6.08
N ASN A 25 -1.24 15.68 7.29
CA ASN A 25 -1.10 14.88 8.50
C ASN A 25 -2.28 13.92 8.67
N THR A 26 -3.50 14.39 8.41
CA THR A 26 -4.72 13.57 8.50
C THR A 26 -4.66 12.36 7.58
N GLU A 27 -4.15 12.53 6.36
CA GLU A 27 -4.05 11.46 5.36
C GLU A 27 -2.86 10.53 5.61
N MET A 28 -1.68 11.09 5.90
CA MET A 28 -0.42 10.33 5.86
C MET A 28 -0.04 9.67 7.18
N ARG A 29 -0.45 10.24 8.33
CA ARG A 29 -0.09 9.69 9.64
C ARG A 29 -0.66 8.28 9.86
N PRO A 30 -1.93 7.99 9.57
CA PRO A 30 -2.48 6.64 9.75
C PRO A 30 -1.75 5.60 8.89
N ILE A 31 -1.40 5.96 7.65
CA ILE A 31 -0.64 5.10 6.73
C ILE A 31 0.75 4.81 7.30
N ALA A 32 1.45 5.83 7.78
CA ALA A 32 2.77 5.63 8.38
C ALA A 32 2.71 4.73 9.62
N MET A 33 1.68 4.89 10.47
CA MET A 33 1.49 4.04 11.64
C MET A 33 1.23 2.57 11.27
N GLU A 34 0.37 2.32 10.28
CA GLU A 34 0.09 0.96 9.78
C GLU A 34 1.36 0.28 9.26
N ILE A 35 2.17 1.01 8.47
CA ILE A 35 3.43 0.49 7.93
C ILE A 35 4.41 0.17 9.05
N ILE A 36 4.54 1.05 10.06
CA ILE A 36 5.43 0.82 11.21
C ILE A 36 5.02 -0.45 11.96
N GLU A 37 3.73 -0.63 12.22
CA GLU A 37 3.20 -1.82 12.89
C GLU A 37 3.45 -3.09 12.07
N ALA A 38 3.17 -3.05 10.76
CA ALA A 38 3.38 -4.15 9.85
C ALA A 38 4.85 -4.57 9.76
N VAL A 39 5.77 -3.59 9.68
CA VAL A 39 7.22 -3.81 9.66
C VAL A 39 7.70 -4.38 11.00
N GLY A 40 7.20 -3.88 12.13
CA GLY A 40 7.52 -4.41 13.46
C GLY A 40 7.20 -5.91 13.55
N GLY A 41 5.99 -6.30 13.17
CA GLY A 41 5.59 -7.71 13.15
C GLY A 41 6.41 -8.56 12.17
N HIS A 42 6.85 -7.98 11.05
CA HIS A 42 7.72 -8.65 10.07
C HIS A 42 9.11 -8.92 10.64
N ILE A 43 9.76 -7.92 11.23
CA ILE A 43 11.08 -8.05 11.86
C ILE A 43 11.02 -9.09 12.99
N SER A 44 9.99 -9.05 13.85
CA SER A 44 9.85 -10.05 14.93
C SER A 44 9.78 -11.48 14.40
N ARG A 45 9.02 -11.73 13.32
CA ARG A 45 8.99 -13.05 12.67
C ARG A 45 10.35 -13.41 12.07
N GLN A 46 11.05 -12.45 11.46
CA GLN A 46 12.37 -12.72 10.90
C GLN A 46 13.40 -13.10 11.96
N MET A 47 13.40 -12.40 13.09
CA MET A 47 14.28 -12.71 14.21
C MET A 47 14.03 -14.14 14.73
N SER A 48 12.77 -14.58 14.81
CA SER A 48 12.43 -15.90 15.34
C SER A 48 13.05 -17.08 14.58
N TYR A 49 13.18 -17.02 13.25
CA TYR A 49 13.88 -18.08 12.51
C TYR A 49 15.40 -17.93 12.59
N SER A 50 15.92 -16.69 12.69
CA SER A 50 17.34 -16.43 12.88
C SER A 50 17.82 -17.03 14.21
N ASP A 51 17.04 -16.86 15.28
CA ASP A 51 17.31 -17.45 16.58
C ASP A 51 17.27 -18.99 16.50
N LEU A 52 16.26 -19.55 15.83
CA LEU A 52 16.16 -20.99 15.64
C LEU A 52 17.35 -21.57 14.86
N VAL A 53 17.89 -20.86 13.87
CA VAL A 53 19.11 -21.26 13.17
C VAL A 53 20.32 -21.17 14.10
N ALA A 54 20.48 -20.05 14.81
CA ALA A 54 21.62 -19.81 15.70
C ALA A 54 21.70 -20.86 16.83
N ASP A 55 20.56 -21.21 17.42
CA ASP A 55 20.46 -22.21 18.50
C ASP A 55 20.78 -23.65 18.04
N ASN A 56 20.86 -23.89 16.72
CA ASN A 56 20.97 -25.22 16.13
C ASN A 56 22.10 -25.38 15.11
N LEU A 57 23.08 -24.45 15.08
CA LEU A 57 24.19 -24.48 14.11
C LEU A 57 24.97 -25.80 14.11
N ASP A 58 25.07 -26.45 15.27
CA ASP A 58 25.82 -27.69 15.42
C ASP A 58 25.14 -28.90 14.77
N VAL A 59 23.83 -28.84 14.49
CA VAL A 59 23.00 -29.98 14.07
C VAL A 59 22.21 -29.75 12.80
N ILE A 60 21.93 -28.50 12.44
CA ILE A 60 21.02 -28.10 11.35
C ILE A 60 21.42 -28.68 9.98
N ASP A 61 22.72 -28.74 9.68
CA ASP A 61 23.26 -29.24 8.40
C ASP A 61 23.61 -30.73 8.43
N LYS A 62 23.41 -31.41 9.55
CA LYS A 62 23.69 -32.84 9.67
C LYS A 62 22.54 -33.68 9.11
N GLU A 63 22.89 -34.81 8.49
CA GLU A 63 21.92 -35.81 8.04
C GLU A 63 21.48 -36.70 9.20
N THR A 64 20.73 -36.09 10.12
CA THR A 64 20.17 -36.73 11.32
C THR A 64 18.68 -36.42 11.42
N PRO A 65 17.88 -37.24 12.13
CA PRO A 65 16.46 -36.95 12.37
C PRO A 65 16.22 -35.59 13.04
N GLU A 66 17.13 -35.16 13.91
CA GLU A 66 17.09 -33.86 14.57
C GLU A 66 17.30 -32.71 13.58
N GLY A 67 18.36 -32.79 12.75
CA GLY A 67 18.62 -31.82 11.69
C GLY A 67 17.46 -31.72 10.69
N GLU A 68 16.87 -32.85 10.30
CA GLU A 68 15.67 -32.89 9.44
C GLU A 68 14.47 -32.17 10.09
N ALA A 69 14.21 -32.42 11.37
CA ALA A 69 13.11 -31.78 12.10
C ALA A 69 13.29 -30.25 12.18
N ILE A 70 14.51 -29.77 12.43
CA ILE A 70 14.83 -28.33 12.48
C ILE A 70 14.67 -27.69 11.11
N ARG A 71 15.21 -28.30 10.04
CA ARG A 71 15.03 -27.83 8.66
C ARG A 71 13.56 -27.82 8.25
N ALA A 72 12.78 -28.82 8.64
CA ALA A 72 11.34 -28.86 8.38
C ALA A 72 10.60 -27.71 9.09
N LYS A 73 10.94 -27.43 10.35
CA LYS A 73 10.38 -26.31 11.12
C LYS A 73 10.72 -24.96 10.52
N ILE A 74 12.00 -24.72 10.17
CA ILE A 74 12.44 -23.49 9.48
C ILE A 74 11.74 -23.36 8.13
N GLY A 75 11.66 -24.44 7.35
CA GLY A 75 10.97 -24.45 6.07
C GLY A 75 9.49 -24.12 6.21
N ALA A 76 8.82 -24.59 7.27
CA ALA A 76 7.44 -24.21 7.57
C ALA A 76 7.31 -22.72 7.90
N MET A 77 8.22 -22.18 8.73
CA MET A 77 8.26 -20.74 9.04
C MET A 77 8.47 -19.90 7.78
N ILE A 78 9.43 -20.25 6.91
CA ILE A 78 9.68 -19.52 5.65
C ILE A 78 8.44 -19.53 4.74
N ARG A 79 7.77 -20.68 4.61
CA ARG A 79 6.54 -20.80 3.82
C ARG A 79 5.37 -20.02 4.42
N ASP A 80 5.25 -20.00 5.74
CA ASP A 80 4.24 -19.21 6.46
C ASP A 80 4.46 -17.71 6.28
N ILE A 81 5.71 -17.25 6.17
CA ILE A 81 5.97 -15.83 5.88
C ILE A 81 5.46 -15.45 4.48
N GLY A 82 5.30 -16.41 3.56
CA GLY A 82 4.27 -16.52 2.51
C GLY A 82 4.10 -15.42 1.46
N ASN A 83 4.60 -14.22 1.70
CA ASN A 83 4.43 -12.99 0.93
C ASN A 83 5.55 -11.99 1.25
N HIS A 84 6.77 -12.47 1.52
CA HIS A 84 7.95 -11.60 1.50
C HIS A 84 8.00 -10.85 0.16
N GLY A 85 7.58 -9.59 0.18
CA GLY A 85 7.60 -8.68 -0.97
C GLY A 85 6.32 -8.59 -1.80
N LYS A 86 5.17 -9.10 -1.34
CA LYS A 86 3.88 -8.91 -2.03
C LYS A 86 2.83 -8.34 -1.09
N PHE A 87 2.98 -7.07 -0.74
CA PHE A 87 2.02 -6.32 0.06
C PHE A 87 1.33 -5.27 -0.80
N PHE A 88 0.79 -5.68 -1.96
CA PHE A 88 0.25 -4.75 -2.95
C PHE A 88 -0.86 -3.85 -2.40
N GLY A 89 -1.61 -4.34 -1.40
CA GLY A 89 -2.57 -3.51 -0.67
C GLY A 89 -1.93 -2.35 0.09
N ARG A 90 -0.85 -2.62 0.83
CA ARG A 90 -0.09 -1.58 1.53
C ARG A 90 0.65 -0.65 0.57
N GLU A 91 1.19 -1.21 -0.51
CA GLU A 91 2.04 -0.50 -1.46
C GLU A 91 1.24 0.42 -2.40
N LEU A 92 0.09 -0.05 -2.89
CA LEU A 92 -0.67 0.61 -3.95
C LEU A 92 -2.06 1.07 -3.51
N ASP A 93 -2.62 0.48 -2.46
CA ASP A 93 -4.05 0.61 -2.10
C ASP A 93 -4.29 1.52 -0.89
N GLN A 94 -3.57 2.64 -0.83
CA GLN A 94 -3.77 3.64 0.20
C GLN A 94 -5.20 4.21 0.13
N ARG A 95 -5.82 4.38 1.30
CA ARG A 95 -7.17 4.92 1.48
C ARG A 95 -7.08 6.24 2.23
N LEU A 96 -6.95 7.34 1.48
CA LEU A 96 -6.81 8.67 2.03
C LEU A 96 -8.16 9.15 2.57
N LYS A 97 -8.16 9.73 3.78
CA LYS A 97 -9.36 10.28 4.41
C LYS A 97 -9.02 11.65 4.99
N SER A 98 -9.76 12.67 4.57
CA SER A 98 -9.63 14.05 5.07
C SER A 98 -10.78 14.92 4.56
N ASP A 99 -10.91 16.12 5.12
CA ASP A 99 -11.95 17.08 4.74
C ASP A 99 -11.84 17.60 3.30
N ILE A 100 -10.72 17.35 2.61
CA ILE A 100 -10.55 17.74 1.20
C ILE A 100 -10.99 16.64 0.22
N ILE A 101 -11.36 15.45 0.72
CA ILE A 101 -11.82 14.31 -0.09
C ILE A 101 -13.33 14.18 0.12
N VAL A 102 -14.08 14.66 -0.86
CA VAL A 102 -15.55 14.62 -0.84
C VAL A 102 -16.01 13.22 -1.17
N GLN A 103 -16.79 12.62 -0.28
CA GLN A 103 -17.37 11.29 -0.47
C GLN A 103 -18.55 11.33 -1.47
N ASP A 104 -18.81 10.21 -2.12
CA ASP A 104 -19.91 10.11 -3.08
C ASP A 104 -21.25 10.38 -2.38
N SER A 105 -22.09 11.20 -3.01
CA SER A 105 -23.38 11.61 -2.46
C SER A 105 -24.40 10.47 -2.37
N ASP A 106 -24.15 9.38 -3.11
CA ASP A 106 -24.97 8.16 -3.08
C ASP A 106 -24.65 7.25 -1.87
N GLY A 107 -23.65 7.61 -1.05
CA GLY A 107 -23.27 6.86 0.14
C GLY A 107 -22.50 5.57 -0.18
N SER A 108 -21.83 5.50 -1.33
CA SER A 108 -20.98 4.38 -1.72
C SER A 108 -19.99 4.00 -0.60
N ALA A 109 -20.07 2.74 -0.17
CA ALA A 109 -19.24 2.23 0.91
C ALA A 109 -17.77 2.09 0.48
N GLU A 110 -16.86 2.29 1.44
CA GLU A 110 -15.44 1.98 1.24
C GLU A 110 -15.27 0.49 0.90
N PRO A 111 -14.59 0.15 -0.21
CA PRO A 111 -14.30 -1.24 -0.54
C PRO A 111 -13.44 -1.91 0.54
N THR A 112 -13.68 -3.20 0.79
CA THR A 112 -12.88 -4.00 1.73
C THR A 112 -11.39 -3.90 1.39
N TRP A 113 -10.59 -3.43 2.35
CA TRP A 113 -9.15 -3.33 2.19
C TRP A 113 -8.45 -4.63 2.58
N ASN A 114 -7.45 -5.03 1.80
CA ASN A 114 -6.63 -6.21 2.06
C ASN A 114 -5.14 -5.85 1.94
N PRO A 115 -4.32 -6.04 2.98
CA PRO A 115 -2.90 -5.66 2.94
C PRO A 115 -2.07 -6.37 1.86
N LEU A 116 -2.51 -7.54 1.39
CA LEU A 116 -1.81 -8.36 0.41
C LEU A 116 -2.25 -8.10 -1.03
N GLN A 117 -3.43 -7.53 -1.22
CA GLN A 117 -4.09 -7.43 -2.52
C GLN A 117 -4.48 -5.99 -2.81
N TYR A 118 -4.01 -5.48 -3.95
CA TYR A 118 -4.51 -4.23 -4.51
C TYR A 118 -5.84 -4.48 -5.21
N THR A 119 -6.88 -3.74 -4.83
CA THR A 119 -8.16 -3.73 -5.54
C THR A 119 -8.37 -2.34 -6.16
N PRO A 120 -8.26 -2.21 -7.50
CA PRO A 120 -8.50 -0.94 -8.18
C PRO A 120 -9.89 -0.40 -7.87
N SER A 121 -9.98 0.87 -7.49
CA SER A 121 -11.24 1.50 -7.12
C SER A 121 -11.25 2.99 -7.45
N THR A 122 -12.43 3.51 -7.77
CA THR A 122 -12.69 4.95 -7.92
C THR A 122 -13.27 5.56 -6.65
N TRP A 123 -13.37 4.80 -5.56
CA TRP A 123 -13.89 5.29 -4.27
C TRP A 123 -13.09 6.53 -3.80
N PRO A 124 -13.75 7.62 -3.34
CA PRO A 124 -13.07 8.86 -2.98
C PRO A 124 -12.01 8.68 -1.90
N GLY A 125 -10.75 8.89 -2.29
CA GLY A 125 -9.57 8.70 -1.43
C GLY A 125 -8.73 7.47 -1.80
N ALA A 126 -9.22 6.60 -2.68
CA ALA A 126 -8.41 5.59 -3.33
C ALA A 126 -7.50 6.21 -4.40
N ARG A 127 -6.39 5.53 -4.70
CA ARG A 127 -5.60 5.82 -5.89
C ARG A 127 -6.45 5.54 -7.13
N ALA A 128 -6.54 6.50 -8.05
CA ALA A 128 -7.23 6.30 -9.31
C ALA A 128 -6.69 5.05 -10.04
N PRO A 129 -7.57 4.20 -10.61
CA PRO A 129 -7.16 2.94 -11.20
C PRO A 129 -6.40 3.14 -12.51
N HIS A 130 -5.40 2.30 -12.76
CA HIS A 130 -4.76 2.21 -14.07
C HIS A 130 -5.68 1.52 -15.07
N VAL A 131 -5.80 2.07 -16.27
CA VAL A 131 -6.35 1.40 -17.44
C VAL A 131 -5.53 1.78 -18.68
N TRP A 132 -5.47 0.88 -19.66
CA TRP A 132 -5.05 1.18 -21.02
C TRP A 132 -6.23 1.78 -21.78
N LEU A 133 -5.99 2.87 -22.49
CA LEU A 133 -7.00 3.50 -23.34
C LEU A 133 -7.14 2.74 -24.67
N LYS A 134 -8.22 3.01 -25.41
CA LYS A 134 -8.58 2.27 -26.64
C LYS A 134 -7.53 2.36 -27.75
N ASP A 135 -6.68 3.37 -27.73
CA ASP A 135 -5.57 3.56 -28.66
C ASP A 135 -4.40 2.60 -28.40
N GLY A 136 -4.38 1.90 -27.27
CA GLY A 136 -3.48 0.79 -26.98
C GLY A 136 -2.40 1.13 -25.96
N PRO A 137 -1.33 1.85 -26.35
CA PRO A 137 -0.16 2.06 -25.49
C PRO A 137 -0.34 3.22 -24.51
N THR A 138 -1.46 3.94 -24.53
CA THR A 138 -1.64 5.13 -23.70
C THR A 138 -2.27 4.75 -22.34
N PRO A 139 -1.54 4.88 -21.22
CA PRO A 139 -2.11 4.70 -19.89
C PRO A 139 -2.95 5.93 -19.52
N ILE A 140 -4.04 5.72 -18.77
CA ILE A 140 -4.91 6.84 -18.34
C ILE A 140 -4.17 7.95 -17.57
N PHE A 141 -3.08 7.60 -16.87
CA PHE A 141 -2.27 8.55 -16.11
C PHE A 141 -1.54 9.58 -16.97
N ASP A 142 -1.26 9.28 -18.24
CA ASP A 142 -0.58 10.22 -19.15
C ASP A 142 -1.48 11.41 -19.53
N HIS A 143 -2.79 11.29 -19.30
CA HIS A 143 -3.76 12.38 -19.48
C HIS A 143 -3.97 13.24 -18.23
N TYR A 144 -3.32 12.92 -17.11
CA TYR A 144 -3.50 13.69 -15.88
C TYR A 144 -2.74 15.01 -16.00
N GLY A 145 -3.46 16.11 -15.81
CA GLY A 145 -2.87 17.44 -15.74
C GLY A 145 -2.04 17.65 -14.48
N LEU A 146 -1.30 18.77 -14.46
CA LEU A 146 -0.42 19.15 -13.35
C LEU A 146 -1.15 19.29 -12.01
N TRP A 147 -2.39 19.80 -12.04
CA TRP A 147 -3.17 20.10 -10.84
C TRP A 147 -4.32 19.11 -10.64
N TRP A 148 -5.47 19.40 -11.23
CA TRP A 148 -6.66 18.56 -11.17
C TRP A 148 -7.04 18.10 -12.58
N THR A 149 -7.63 16.91 -12.65
CA THR A 149 -8.12 16.32 -13.89
C THR A 149 -9.52 15.80 -13.65
N LEU A 150 -10.47 16.16 -14.51
CA LEU A 150 -11.80 15.57 -14.54
C LEU A 150 -11.84 14.54 -15.66
N ILE A 151 -12.18 13.30 -15.33
CA ILE A 151 -12.34 12.21 -16.29
C ILE A 151 -13.82 11.94 -16.46
N ALA A 152 -14.30 12.03 -17.70
CA ALA A 152 -15.68 11.72 -18.05
C ALA A 152 -15.68 10.63 -19.12
N PHE A 153 -16.19 9.46 -18.79
CA PHE A 153 -16.39 8.39 -19.76
C PHE A 153 -17.68 8.64 -20.52
N GLN A 154 -17.59 8.68 -21.86
CA GLN A 154 -18.77 8.64 -22.70
C GLN A 154 -19.36 7.23 -22.67
N LYS A 155 -20.69 7.11 -22.59
CA LYS A 155 -21.36 5.85 -22.88
C LYS A 155 -21.02 5.44 -24.30
N SER A 156 -20.60 4.19 -24.49
CA SER A 156 -20.59 3.60 -25.83
C SER A 156 -22.02 3.53 -26.34
N GLU A 157 -22.26 4.06 -27.54
CA GLU A 157 -23.47 3.78 -28.33
C GLU A 157 -23.61 2.27 -28.59
#